data_AF-A0AAD2WEC5-F1
#
_entry.id   AF-A0AAD2WEC5-F1
#
_cell.length_a   1.000
_cell.length_b   1.000
_cell.length_c   1.000
_cell.angle_alpha   90.00
_cell.angle_beta   90.00
_cell.angle_gamma   90.00
#
_symmetry.space_group_name_H-M   'P 1'
#
loop_
_entity.id
_entity.type
_entity.pdbx_description
1 polymer ?
#
loop_
_entity_poly.entity_id
_entity_poly.type
_entity_poly.pdbx_seq_one_letter_code
_entity_poly.pdbx_strand_id
1 'polypeptide(L)'
;LVRRFPKGFSVLTAMGIKCGVIADLDFAFTHARGPWLQKECEEMNKVKSVLQGISQAEGFQLGGNGMPQNSRNKSAADCWAAFARHPDGQALANDAHEALKEFTTWVWPMGCIEDALNIEDKGEAAIIAQEDTIRNWQPAVIDQEYPVFRSTLDWMRAI
;
A
#
# COMPACT_ATOMS: atom_id res chain seq x y z
N LEU A 1 3.46 11.44 11.46
CA LEU A 1 2.50 12.25 10.67
C LEU A 1 1.14 11.56 10.41
N VAL A 2 1.01 10.24 10.57
CA VAL A 2 -0.08 9.45 9.95
C VAL A 2 -1.48 9.62 10.59
N ARG A 3 -1.60 10.08 11.85
CA ARG A 3 -2.92 10.28 12.52
C ARG A 3 -3.77 11.43 12.00
N ARG A 4 -3.27 12.26 11.06
CA ARG A 4 -4.00 13.46 10.58
C ARG A 4 -4.63 13.30 9.19
N PHE A 5 -4.31 12.25 8.43
CA PHE A 5 -4.79 12.10 7.05
C PHE A 5 -6.31 11.97 6.93
N PRO A 6 -7.01 11.13 7.73
CA PRO A 6 -8.47 11.04 7.63
C PRO A 6 -9.16 12.39 7.92
N LYS A 7 -8.61 13.16 8.88
CA LYS A 7 -9.13 14.47 9.24
C LYS A 7 -8.87 15.52 8.16
N GLY A 8 -7.68 15.53 7.57
CA GLY A 8 -7.33 16.45 6.49
C GLY A 8 -8.18 16.20 5.24
N PHE A 9 -8.38 14.93 4.89
CA PHE A 9 -9.24 14.51 3.79
C PHE A 9 -10.68 15.01 4.00
N SER A 10 -11.28 14.74 5.17
CA SER A 10 -12.65 15.24 5.47
C SER A 10 -12.79 16.76 5.37
N VAL A 11 -11.76 17.52 5.73
CA VAL A 11 -11.77 19.00 5.61
C VAL A 11 -11.73 19.42 4.14
N LEU A 12 -10.84 18.86 3.33
CA LEU A 12 -10.73 19.18 1.90
C LEU A 12 -12.01 18.84 1.14
N THR A 13 -12.59 17.67 1.42
CA THR A 13 -13.90 17.27 0.86
C THR A 13 -15.00 18.23 1.29
N ALA A 14 -15.05 18.64 2.56
CA ALA A 14 -16.03 19.61 3.05
C ALA A 14 -15.87 21.00 2.41
N MET A 15 -14.67 21.34 1.94
CA MET A 15 -14.38 22.57 1.18
C MET A 15 -14.69 22.45 -0.32
N GLY A 16 -15.21 21.31 -0.80
CA GLY A 16 -15.48 21.05 -2.21
C GLY A 16 -14.23 20.83 -3.06
N ILE A 17 -13.07 20.58 -2.43
CA ILE A 17 -11.82 20.29 -3.12
C ILE A 17 -11.79 18.79 -3.44
N LYS A 18 -11.74 18.47 -4.74
CA LYS A 18 -11.44 17.11 -5.19
C LYS A 18 -10.01 16.75 -4.79
N CYS A 19 -9.87 15.68 -4.03
CA CYS A 19 -8.58 15.15 -3.62
C CYS A 19 -8.64 13.62 -3.59
N GLY A 20 -7.51 12.99 -3.88
CA GLY A 20 -7.31 11.56 -3.71
C GLY A 20 -6.17 11.29 -2.76
N VAL A 21 -6.19 10.12 -2.13
CA VAL A 21 -5.12 9.64 -1.26
C VAL A 21 -4.40 8.49 -1.96
N ILE A 22 -3.06 8.51 -1.95
CA ILE A 22 -2.23 7.37 -2.35
C ILE A 22 -1.47 6.92 -1.11
N ALA A 23 -1.54 5.63 -0.78
CA ALA A 23 -0.94 5.09 0.42
C ALA A 23 -0.40 3.67 0.21
N ASP A 24 0.50 3.25 1.10
CA ASP A 24 1.02 1.89 1.14
C ASP A 24 -0.03 0.92 1.71
N LEU A 25 0.18 -0.38 1.47
CA LEU A 25 -0.74 -1.45 1.85
C LEU A 25 -1.07 -1.48 3.35
N ASP A 26 -0.08 -1.15 4.18
CA ASP A 26 -0.24 -1.13 5.63
C ASP A 26 -1.36 -0.19 6.10
N PHE A 27 -1.59 0.91 5.37
CA PHE A 27 -2.62 1.89 5.67
C PHE A 27 -4.01 1.26 5.67
N ALA A 28 -4.29 0.34 4.75
CA ALA A 28 -5.59 -0.33 4.62
C ALA A 28 -5.96 -1.15 5.86
N PHE A 29 -4.96 -1.67 6.58
CA PHE A 29 -5.15 -2.58 7.72
C PHE A 29 -4.86 -1.92 9.07
N THR A 30 -4.15 -0.79 9.09
CA THR A 30 -3.75 -0.09 10.32
C THR A 30 -4.50 1.23 10.55
N HIS A 31 -4.86 1.95 9.48
CA HIS A 31 -5.34 3.34 9.58
C HIS A 31 -6.69 3.59 8.91
N ALA A 32 -7.00 2.90 7.81
CA ALA A 32 -8.32 2.97 7.17
C ALA A 32 -9.42 2.28 8.00
N ARG A 33 -9.03 1.35 8.87
CA ARG A 33 -9.92 0.59 9.75
C ARG A 33 -10.46 1.46 10.89
N GLY A 34 -11.77 1.67 10.90
CA GLY A 34 -12.51 2.57 11.78
C GLY A 34 -13.10 3.75 11.00
N PRO A 35 -12.27 4.65 10.42
CA PRO A 35 -12.75 5.80 9.67
C PRO A 35 -13.49 5.45 8.36
N TRP A 36 -13.01 4.44 7.62
CA TRP A 36 -13.52 4.11 6.28
C TRP A 36 -13.94 2.64 6.18
N LEU A 37 -13.12 1.74 6.71
CA LEU A 37 -13.40 0.29 6.70
C LEU A 37 -13.78 -0.21 8.10
N GLN A 38 -14.53 -1.30 8.17
CA GLN A 38 -14.88 -1.91 9.46
C GLN A 38 -13.61 -2.36 10.22
N LYS A 39 -13.51 -1.98 11.50
CA LYS A 39 -12.31 -2.21 12.31
C LYS A 39 -12.13 -3.66 12.74
N GLU A 40 -13.22 -4.30 13.14
CA GLU A 40 -13.24 -5.69 13.61
C GLU A 40 -14.18 -6.48 12.70
N CYS A 41 -13.61 -7.34 11.88
CA CYS A 41 -14.33 -8.16 10.91
C CYS A 41 -13.58 -9.47 10.67
N GLU A 42 -14.25 -10.44 10.05
CA GLU A 42 -13.66 -11.74 9.72
C GLU A 42 -12.43 -11.60 8.82
N GLU A 43 -12.44 -10.64 7.90
CA GLU A 43 -11.32 -10.32 7.03
C GLU A 43 -10.04 -9.96 7.83
N MET A 44 -10.15 -9.15 8.89
CA MET A 44 -9.00 -8.83 9.73
C MET A 44 -8.45 -10.04 10.51
N ASN A 45 -9.28 -11.05 10.78
CA ASN A 45 -8.82 -12.31 11.34
C ASN A 45 -8.03 -13.12 10.30
N LYS A 46 -8.48 -13.13 9.04
CA LYS A 46 -7.76 -13.75 7.92
C LYS A 46 -6.42 -13.06 7.68
N VAL A 47 -6.39 -11.73 7.65
CA VAL A 47 -5.15 -10.92 7.53
C VAL A 47 -4.15 -11.33 8.60
N LYS A 48 -4.55 -11.35 9.88
CA LYS A 48 -3.67 -11.76 10.99
C LYS A 48 -3.19 -13.21 10.85
N SER A 49 -4.05 -14.12 10.41
CA SER A 49 -3.70 -15.53 10.20
C SER A 49 -2.62 -15.69 9.12
N VAL A 50 -2.78 -15.01 7.98
CA VAL A 50 -1.80 -15.03 6.89
C VAL A 50 -0.47 -14.40 7.34
N LEU A 51 -0.52 -13.25 8.00
CA LEU A 51 0.67 -12.60 8.55
C LEU A 51 1.41 -13.48 9.56
N GLN A 52 0.69 -14.23 10.39
CA GLN A 52 1.30 -15.18 11.33
C GLN A 52 2.03 -16.31 10.59
N GLY A 53 1.44 -16.86 9.51
CA GLY A 53 2.08 -17.86 8.67
C GLY A 53 3.37 -17.33 8.03
N ILE A 54 3.31 -16.13 7.44
CA ILE A 54 4.47 -15.46 6.83
C ILE A 54 5.55 -15.14 7.87
N SER A 55 5.15 -14.67 9.05
CA SER A 55 6.06 -14.42 10.17
C SER A 55 6.82 -15.68 10.58
N GLN A 56 6.15 -16.82 10.66
CA GLN A 56 6.78 -18.10 10.99
C GLN A 56 7.70 -18.63 9.89
N ALA A 57 7.28 -18.52 8.63
CA ALA A 57 8.02 -19.03 7.49
C ALA A 57 9.28 -18.20 7.17
N GLU A 58 9.15 -16.86 7.25
CA GLU A 58 10.19 -15.94 6.80
C GLU A 58 10.90 -15.21 7.95
N GLY A 59 10.42 -15.33 9.20
CA GLY A 59 11.06 -14.71 10.36
C GLY A 59 10.78 -13.22 10.51
N PHE A 60 9.63 -12.72 10.00
CA PHE A 60 9.17 -11.37 10.29
C PHE A 60 8.66 -11.24 11.72
N GLN A 61 8.81 -10.06 12.32
CA GLN A 61 8.30 -9.79 13.66
C GLN A 61 6.91 -9.16 13.59
N LEU A 62 5.97 -9.71 14.38
CA LEU A 62 4.64 -9.12 14.58
C LEU A 62 4.55 -8.50 15.98
N GLY A 63 3.87 -7.36 16.08
CA GLY A 63 3.56 -6.72 17.36
C GLY A 63 2.42 -7.41 18.11
N GLY A 64 2.15 -6.98 19.34
CA GLY A 64 1.09 -7.58 20.19
C GLY A 64 -0.34 -7.46 19.65
N ASN A 65 -0.55 -6.64 18.61
CA ASN A 65 -1.81 -6.52 17.86
C ASN A 65 -1.91 -7.46 16.64
N GLY A 66 -0.87 -8.27 16.38
CA GLY A 66 -0.78 -9.17 15.23
C GLY A 66 -0.43 -8.47 13.91
N MET A 67 0.03 -7.21 13.95
CA MET A 67 0.45 -6.46 12.76
C MET A 67 1.98 -6.49 12.61
N PRO A 68 2.53 -6.33 11.39
CA PRO A 68 3.96 -6.27 11.18
C PRO A 68 4.63 -5.15 11.96
N GLN A 69 5.84 -5.43 12.46
CA GLN A 69 6.67 -4.46 13.17
C GLN A 69 8.12 -4.55 12.66
N ASN A 70 8.79 -3.40 12.61
CA ASN A 70 10.22 -3.36 12.28
C ASN A 70 11.04 -4.17 13.30
N SER A 71 11.97 -4.95 12.76
CA SER A 71 13.02 -5.64 13.50
C SER A 71 14.39 -5.12 13.04
N ARG A 72 15.47 -5.63 13.64
CA ARG A 72 16.83 -5.19 13.30
C ARG A 72 17.20 -5.42 11.82
N ASN A 73 16.66 -6.48 11.20
CA ASN A 73 17.06 -6.94 9.87
C ASN A 73 15.92 -6.99 8.84
N LYS A 74 14.66 -6.80 9.28
CA LYS A 74 13.48 -6.87 8.43
C LYS A 74 12.50 -5.77 8.79
N SER A 75 11.99 -5.06 7.80
CA SER A 75 11.01 -4.00 8.01
C SER A 75 9.57 -4.55 7.97
N ALA A 76 8.65 -3.77 8.55
CA ALA A 76 7.22 -4.00 8.44
C ALA A 76 6.74 -3.90 6.98
N ALA A 77 7.34 -2.99 6.19
CA ALA A 77 7.04 -2.85 4.77
C ALA A 77 7.36 -4.13 4.00
N ASP A 78 8.54 -4.73 4.24
CA ASP A 78 8.94 -6.00 3.61
C ASP A 78 7.95 -7.14 3.95
N CYS A 79 7.39 -7.13 5.17
CA CYS A 79 6.38 -8.11 5.59
C CYS A 79 5.05 -7.90 4.86
N TRP A 80 4.63 -6.65 4.64
CA TRP A 80 3.44 -6.34 3.84
C TRP A 80 3.62 -6.67 2.35
N ALA A 81 4.82 -6.47 1.80
CA ALA A 81 5.15 -6.92 0.45
C ALA A 81 5.12 -8.47 0.36
N ALA A 82 5.65 -9.18 1.36
CA ALA A 82 5.53 -10.63 1.44
C ALA A 82 4.07 -11.09 1.56
N PHE A 83 3.25 -10.38 2.34
CA PHE A 83 1.81 -10.59 2.43
C PHE A 83 1.12 -10.45 1.07
N ALA A 84 1.42 -9.39 0.33
CA ALA A 84 0.84 -9.16 -0.99
C ALA A 84 1.27 -10.20 -2.05
N ARG A 85 2.41 -10.88 -1.86
CA ARG A 85 2.87 -11.98 -2.72
C ARG A 85 2.27 -13.34 -2.33
N HIS A 86 1.83 -13.52 -1.08
CA HIS A 86 1.19 -14.75 -0.64
C HIS A 86 -0.21 -14.87 -1.27
N PRO A 87 -0.64 -16.01 -1.84
CA PRO A 87 -1.93 -16.12 -2.54
C PRO A 87 -3.13 -15.61 -1.72
N ASP A 88 -3.26 -16.03 -0.47
CA ASP A 88 -4.34 -15.57 0.41
C ASP A 88 -4.19 -14.08 0.79
N GLY A 89 -2.96 -13.58 0.93
CA GLY A 89 -2.71 -12.18 1.27
C GLY A 89 -2.93 -11.26 0.07
N GLN A 90 -2.60 -11.71 -1.13
CA GLN A 90 -2.87 -11.02 -2.39
C GLN A 90 -4.37 -10.80 -2.60
N ALA A 91 -5.19 -11.83 -2.37
CA ALA A 91 -6.64 -11.70 -2.45
C ALA A 91 -7.16 -10.62 -1.49
N LEU A 92 -6.72 -10.67 -0.22
CA LEU A 92 -7.09 -9.68 0.80
C LEU A 92 -6.58 -8.27 0.49
N ALA A 93 -5.39 -8.15 -0.10
CA ALA A 93 -4.81 -6.87 -0.51
C ALA A 93 -5.61 -6.24 -1.67
N ASN A 94 -6.01 -7.06 -2.65
CA ASN A 94 -6.86 -6.62 -3.76
C ASN A 94 -8.26 -6.21 -3.27
N ASP A 95 -8.87 -6.99 -2.37
CA ASP A 95 -10.17 -6.64 -1.79
C ASP A 95 -10.10 -5.29 -1.04
N ALA A 96 -9.05 -5.08 -0.26
CA ALA A 96 -8.83 -3.83 0.44
C ALA A 96 -8.55 -2.65 -0.50
N HIS A 97 -7.80 -2.88 -1.58
CA HIS A 97 -7.57 -1.90 -2.64
C HIS A 97 -8.90 -1.46 -3.29
N GLU A 98 -9.72 -2.42 -3.71
CA GLU A 98 -11.02 -2.15 -4.33
C GLU A 98 -11.95 -1.37 -3.40
N ALA A 99 -12.05 -1.80 -2.13
CA ALA A 99 -12.88 -1.14 -1.13
C ALA A 99 -12.45 0.31 -0.87
N LEU A 100 -11.14 0.60 -0.91
CA LEU A 100 -10.64 1.95 -0.64
C LEU A 100 -10.80 2.93 -1.80
N LYS A 101 -10.95 2.45 -3.03
CA LYS A 101 -11.27 3.32 -4.17
C LYS A 101 -12.61 4.04 -3.99
N GLU A 102 -13.58 3.44 -3.27
CA GLU A 102 -14.86 4.08 -2.93
C GLU A 102 -14.67 5.36 -2.07
N PHE A 103 -13.55 5.43 -1.35
CA PHE A 103 -13.17 6.57 -0.51
C PHE A 103 -12.10 7.45 -1.19
N THR A 104 -12.00 7.42 -2.53
CA THR A 104 -10.97 8.11 -3.31
C THR A 104 -9.56 7.87 -2.77
N THR A 105 -9.30 6.65 -2.32
CA THR A 105 -8.02 6.24 -1.76
C THR A 105 -7.46 5.06 -2.56
N TRP A 106 -6.32 5.29 -3.20
CA TRP A 106 -5.52 4.25 -3.83
C TRP A 106 -4.54 3.69 -2.80
N VAL A 107 -4.65 2.39 -2.53
CA VAL A 107 -3.64 1.65 -1.77
C VAL A 107 -2.91 0.70 -2.70
N TRP A 108 -1.59 0.64 -2.65
CA TRP A 108 -0.79 -0.27 -3.49
C TRP A 108 -1.05 -1.74 -3.10
N PRO A 109 -1.70 -2.58 -3.94
CA PRO A 109 -2.03 -3.95 -3.53
C PRO A 109 -0.80 -4.88 -3.45
N MET A 110 0.39 -4.41 -3.84
CA MET A 110 1.66 -5.14 -3.82
C MET A 110 2.52 -4.81 -2.60
N GLY A 111 2.13 -3.84 -1.78
CA GLY A 111 2.97 -3.33 -0.68
C GLY A 111 3.07 -1.82 -0.76
N CYS A 112 4.12 -1.30 -1.38
CA CYS A 112 4.32 0.13 -1.55
C CYS A 112 4.59 0.51 -3.02
N ILE A 113 4.86 1.80 -3.28
CA ILE A 113 5.17 2.26 -4.63
C ILE A 113 6.47 1.63 -5.15
N GLU A 114 7.43 1.35 -4.26
CA GLU A 114 8.66 0.64 -4.59
C GLU A 114 8.39 -0.75 -5.17
N ASP A 115 7.46 -1.50 -4.58
CA ASP A 115 7.05 -2.80 -5.13
C ASP A 115 6.34 -2.65 -6.48
N ALA A 116 5.57 -1.57 -6.68
CA ALA A 116 4.87 -1.31 -7.95
C ALA A 116 5.83 -0.89 -9.09
N LEU A 117 6.99 -0.34 -8.74
CA LEU A 117 8.00 0.16 -9.68
C LEU A 117 9.26 -0.72 -9.74
N ASN A 118 9.28 -1.86 -9.03
CA ASN A 118 10.43 -2.75 -8.90
C ASN A 118 11.72 -2.04 -8.42
N ILE A 119 11.59 -1.22 -7.38
CA ILE A 119 12.70 -0.45 -6.78
C ILE A 119 13.25 -1.23 -5.59
N GLU A 120 14.50 -1.64 -5.65
CA GLU A 120 15.17 -2.36 -4.55
C GLU A 120 16.14 -1.47 -3.76
N ASP A 121 16.79 -0.51 -4.45
CA ASP A 121 17.84 0.32 -3.85
C ASP A 121 17.29 1.54 -3.11
N LYS A 122 17.87 1.79 -1.93
CA LYS A 122 17.53 2.94 -1.07
C LYS A 122 18.73 3.87 -0.97
N GLY A 123 18.50 5.17 -1.15
CA GLY A 123 19.51 6.21 -0.97
C GLY A 123 19.44 7.31 -2.02
N GLU A 124 20.09 8.45 -1.76
CA GLU A 124 20.00 9.64 -2.61
C GLU A 124 20.46 9.38 -4.06
N ALA A 125 21.54 8.62 -4.24
CA ALA A 125 22.02 8.25 -5.58
C ALA A 125 21.04 7.34 -6.34
N ALA A 126 20.40 6.39 -5.64
CA ALA A 126 19.39 5.51 -6.22
C ALA A 126 18.13 6.30 -6.61
N ILE A 127 17.71 7.25 -5.77
CA ILE A 127 16.58 8.15 -6.04
C ILE A 127 16.86 9.00 -7.29
N ILE A 128 18.06 9.61 -7.40
CA ILE A 128 18.42 10.42 -8.58
C ILE A 128 18.42 9.59 -9.87
N ALA A 129 19.11 8.43 -9.86
CA ALA A 129 19.18 7.54 -11.01
C ALA A 129 17.79 7.08 -11.46
N GLN A 130 16.91 6.87 -10.48
CA GLN A 130 15.54 6.49 -10.74
C GLN A 130 14.71 7.64 -11.31
N GLU A 131 14.82 8.86 -10.76
CA GLU A 131 14.15 10.03 -11.33
C GLU A 131 14.54 10.22 -12.80
N ASP A 132 15.82 10.09 -13.12
CA ASP A 132 16.31 10.20 -14.50
C ASP A 132 15.72 9.10 -15.38
N THR A 133 15.58 7.88 -14.86
CA THR A 133 14.97 6.76 -15.59
C THR A 133 13.48 7.02 -15.85
N ILE A 134 12.72 7.40 -14.83
CA ILE A 134 11.28 7.70 -14.94
C ILE A 134 11.04 8.89 -15.89
N ARG A 135 11.88 9.93 -15.84
CA ARG A 135 11.79 11.09 -16.74
C ARG A 135 11.94 10.72 -18.21
N ASN A 136 12.68 9.66 -18.51
CA ASN A 136 12.95 9.21 -19.86
C ASN A 136 12.01 8.07 -20.32
N TRP A 137 11.07 7.65 -19.49
CA TRP A 137 10.11 6.61 -19.87
C TRP A 137 9.19 7.06 -21.01
N GLN A 138 9.12 6.21 -22.02
CA GLN A 138 8.09 6.30 -23.04
C GLN A 138 6.78 5.71 -22.48
N PRO A 139 5.60 6.22 -22.85
CA PRO A 139 4.32 5.69 -22.38
C PRO A 139 4.17 4.17 -22.55
N ALA A 140 4.72 3.61 -23.63
CA ALA A 140 4.69 2.18 -23.89
C ALA A 140 5.43 1.33 -22.84
N VAL A 141 6.48 1.87 -22.21
CA VAL A 141 7.22 1.20 -21.13
C VAL A 141 6.33 1.07 -19.90
N ILE A 142 5.63 2.15 -19.54
CA ILE A 142 4.70 2.16 -18.41
C ILE A 142 3.57 1.14 -18.63
N ASP A 143 3.05 1.05 -19.85
CA ASP A 143 1.94 0.16 -20.19
C ASP A 143 2.32 -1.33 -20.13
N GLN A 144 3.56 -1.68 -20.46
CA GLN A 144 4.02 -3.07 -20.50
C GLN A 144 4.65 -3.51 -19.18
N GLU A 145 5.51 -2.69 -18.60
CA GLU A 145 6.35 -3.08 -17.48
C GLU A 145 5.75 -2.70 -16.12
N TYR A 146 4.88 -1.67 -16.08
CA TYR A 146 4.35 -1.12 -14.84
C TYR A 146 2.81 -0.97 -14.87
N PRO A 147 2.05 -2.07 -15.11
CA PRO A 147 0.60 -2.00 -15.32
C PRO A 147 -0.18 -1.47 -14.12
N VAL A 148 0.30 -1.72 -12.90
CA VAL A 148 -0.34 -1.18 -11.68
C VAL A 148 -0.09 0.32 -11.56
N PHE A 149 1.14 0.76 -11.84
CA PHE A 149 1.47 2.19 -11.87
C PHE A 149 0.63 2.90 -12.94
N ARG A 150 0.49 2.32 -14.13
CA ARG A 150 -0.41 2.81 -15.18
C ARG A 150 -1.85 2.96 -14.69
N SER A 151 -2.37 1.93 -14.04
CA SER A 151 -3.73 1.94 -13.48
C SER A 151 -3.92 3.04 -12.43
N THR A 152 -2.87 3.34 -11.66
CA THR A 152 -2.86 4.44 -10.69
C THR A 152 -2.96 5.79 -11.39
N LEU A 153 -2.22 5.99 -12.49
CA LEU A 153 -2.29 7.23 -13.29
C LEU A 153 -3.67 7.45 -13.88
N ASP A 154 -4.28 6.39 -14.40
CA ASP A 154 -5.63 6.45 -14.98
C ASP A 154 -6.69 6.71 -13.91
N TRP A 155 -6.54 6.12 -12.72
CA TRP A 155 -7.37 6.43 -11.56
C TRP A 155 -7.23 7.90 -11.11
N MET A 156 -6.00 8.43 -11.03
CA MET A 156 -5.76 9.83 -10.66
C MET A 156 -6.39 10.84 -11.63
N ARG A 157 -6.50 10.49 -12.92
CA ARG A 157 -7.16 11.32 -13.93
C ARG A 157 -8.69 11.32 -13.81
N ALA A 158 -9.26 10.28 -13.20
CA ALA A 158 -10.69 10.07 -13.12
C ALA A 158 -11.35 10.70 -11.87
N ILE A 159 -10.56 11.05 -10.85
CA ILE A 159 -11.06 11.63 -9.59
C ILE A 159 -11.33 13.14 -9.66
#